data_AF-A0A959X542-F1
#
_entry.id   AF-A0A959X542-F1
#
_cell.length_a   1.000
_cell.length_b   1.000
_cell.length_c   1.000
_cell.angle_alpha   90.00
_cell.angle_beta   90.00
_cell.angle_gamma   90.00
#
_symmetry.space_group_name_H-M   'P 1'
#
loop_
_entity.id
_entity.type
_entity.pdbx_description
1 polymer ?
#
loop_
_entity_poly.entity_id
_entity_poly.type
_entity_poly.pdbx_seq_one_letter_code
_entity_poly.pdbx_strand_id
1 'polypeptide(L)'
;MAGYKIDRQLAEFGEHLRGWRMVLGLTAQQVSERAGITRDTLRKIEAGNPSAGFGNVAQVLRALGVLDQVVGAVDPLGSDIGRLRAGHLAKKRAR
;
A
#
# COMPACT_ATOMS: atom_id res chain seq x y z
N MET A 1 1.67 22.25 11.41
CA MET A 1 2.58 21.16 11.82
C MET A 1 3.23 20.61 10.57
N ALA A 2 4.54 20.78 10.37
CA ALA A 2 5.22 20.11 9.28
C ALA A 2 5.41 18.64 9.70
N GLY A 3 4.74 17.73 8.97
CA GLY A 3 4.92 16.29 9.17
C GLY A 3 6.32 15.81 8.79
N TYR A 4 6.56 14.51 8.90
CA TYR A 4 7.80 13.89 8.43
C TYR A 4 7.96 14.05 6.91
N LYS A 5 9.20 14.16 6.42
CA LYS A 5 9.51 14.06 4.99
C LYS A 5 9.36 12.60 4.57
N ILE A 6 8.47 12.33 3.63
CA ILE A 6 8.09 10.97 3.20
C ILE A 6 8.24 10.74 1.69
N ASP A 7 8.73 11.74 0.95
CA ASP A 7 8.78 11.72 -0.52
C ASP A 7 9.56 10.52 -1.07
N ARG A 8 10.65 10.15 -0.38
CA ARG A 8 11.47 8.99 -0.75
C ARG A 8 10.70 7.68 -0.60
N GLN A 9 10.02 7.48 0.52
CA GLN A 9 9.24 6.27 0.79
C GLN A 9 8.06 6.15 -0.18
N LEU A 10 7.43 7.27 -0.55
CA LEU A 10 6.38 7.28 -1.56
C LEU A 10 6.91 6.89 -2.94
N ALA A 11 8.06 7.44 -3.36
CA ALA A 11 8.69 7.09 -4.63
C ALA A 11 9.10 5.60 -4.68
N GLU A 12 9.76 5.10 -3.62
CA GLU A 12 10.13 3.69 -3.50
C GLU A 12 8.91 2.77 -3.54
N PHE A 13 7.84 3.14 -2.83
CA PHE A 13 6.60 2.38 -2.82
C PHE A 13 5.96 2.31 -4.22
N GLY A 14 5.87 3.45 -4.93
CA GLY A 14 5.37 3.49 -6.30
C GLY A 14 6.18 2.63 -7.27
N GLU A 15 7.51 2.71 -7.21
CA GLU A 15 8.40 1.89 -8.03
C GLU A 15 8.26 0.40 -7.71
N HIS A 16 8.03 0.00 -6.46
CA HIS A 16 7.74 -1.38 -6.11
C HIS A 16 6.42 -1.86 -6.75
N LEU A 17 5.35 -1.06 -6.74
CA LEU A 17 4.10 -1.42 -7.41
C LEU A 17 4.28 -1.59 -8.91
N ARG A 18 5.04 -0.69 -9.54
CA ARG A 18 5.42 -0.81 -10.94
C ARG A 18 6.24 -2.08 -11.20
N GLY A 19 7.18 -2.39 -10.31
CA GLY A 19 7.99 -3.61 -10.36
C GLY A 19 7.12 -4.87 -10.33
N TRP A 20 6.17 -4.95 -9.39
CA TRP A 20 5.19 -6.04 -9.33
C TRP A 20 4.41 -6.19 -10.63
N ARG A 21 3.91 -5.08 -11.18
CA ARG A 21 3.21 -5.09 -12.47
C ARG A 21 4.09 -5.68 -13.58
N MET A 22 5.37 -5.30 -13.64
CA MET A 22 6.31 -5.78 -14.65
C MET A 22 6.65 -7.27 -14.46
N VAL A 23 6.89 -7.71 -13.22
CA VAL A 23 7.15 -9.14 -12.89
C VAL A 23 5.97 -10.03 -13.26
N LEU A 24 4.74 -9.53 -13.06
CA LEU A 24 3.51 -10.23 -13.43
C LEU A 24 3.18 -10.15 -14.94
N GLY A 25 3.98 -9.44 -15.74
CA GLY A 25 3.74 -9.27 -17.17
C GLY A 25 2.47 -8.49 -17.51
N LEU A 26 1.99 -7.63 -16.60
CA LEU A 26 0.73 -6.91 -16.75
C LEU A 26 0.96 -5.52 -17.39
N THR A 27 0.10 -5.19 -18.35
CA THR A 27 0.05 -3.83 -18.90
C THR A 27 -0.58 -2.87 -17.89
N ALA A 28 -0.24 -1.58 -18.02
CA ALA A 28 -0.89 -0.53 -17.22
C ALA A 28 -2.42 -0.53 -17.41
N GLN A 29 -2.90 -0.83 -18.63
CA GLN A 29 -4.33 -0.92 -18.93
C GLN A 29 -5.00 -2.03 -18.10
N GLN A 30 -4.45 -3.25 -18.14
CA GLN A 30 -5.00 -4.40 -17.40
C GLN A 30 -5.06 -4.15 -15.89
N VAL A 31 -4.01 -3.55 -15.30
CA VAL A 31 -4.02 -3.23 -13.87
C VAL A 31 -5.05 -2.15 -13.57
N SER A 32 -5.15 -1.10 -14.39
CA SER A 32 -6.13 -0.04 -14.19
C SER A 32 -7.58 -0.55 -14.27
N GLU A 33 -7.87 -1.47 -15.20
CA GLU A 33 -9.19 -2.10 -15.33
C GLU A 33 -9.52 -2.97 -14.12
N ARG A 34 -8.58 -3.83 -13.69
CA ARG A 34 -8.75 -4.69 -12.51
C ARG A 34 -8.94 -3.88 -11.22
N ALA A 35 -8.26 -2.74 -11.10
CA ALA A 35 -8.36 -1.85 -9.96
C ALA A 35 -9.55 -0.87 -10.06
N GLY A 36 -10.26 -0.82 -11.18
CA GLY A 36 -11.39 0.11 -11.38
C GLY A 36 -10.99 1.59 -11.40
N ILE A 37 -9.80 1.91 -11.90
CA ILE A 37 -9.25 3.27 -11.96
C ILE A 37 -8.82 3.67 -13.38
N THR A 38 -8.50 4.95 -13.58
CA THR A 38 -7.91 5.39 -14.86
C THR A 38 -6.41 5.04 -14.94
N ARG A 39 -5.89 4.92 -16.17
CA ARG A 39 -4.45 4.76 -16.40
C ARG A 39 -3.61 5.91 -15.83
N ASP A 40 -4.15 7.14 -15.83
CA ASP A 40 -3.47 8.30 -15.26
C ASP A 40 -3.34 8.17 -13.74
N THR A 41 -4.41 7.70 -13.08
CA THR A 41 -4.38 7.40 -11.64
C THR A 41 -3.35 6.32 -11.33
N LEU A 42 -3.28 5.25 -12.13
CA LEU A 42 -2.25 4.22 -11.96
C LEU A 42 -0.84 4.79 -12.13
N ARG A 43 -0.61 5.63 -13.15
CA ARG A 43 0.69 6.28 -13.37
C ARG A 43 1.10 7.16 -12.19
N LYS A 44 0.16 7.92 -11.60
CA LYS A 44 0.41 8.73 -10.40
C LYS A 44 0.79 7.86 -9.21
N ILE A 45 0.12 6.72 -9.02
CA ILE A 45 0.43 5.75 -7.97
C ILE A 45 1.82 5.17 -8.15
N GLU A 46 2.15 4.71 -9.36
CA GLU A 46 3.48 4.14 -9.68
C GLU A 46 4.60 5.17 -9.57
N ALA A 47 4.30 6.46 -9.72
CA ALA A 47 5.25 7.55 -9.51
C ALA A 47 5.37 8.01 -8.03
N GLY A 48 4.63 7.38 -7.10
CA GLY A 48 4.66 7.75 -5.69
C GLY A 48 3.98 9.10 -5.38
N ASN A 49 2.97 9.49 -6.16
CA ASN A 49 2.31 10.78 -5.96
C ASN A 49 1.47 10.79 -4.65
N PRO A 50 1.69 11.74 -3.72
CA PRO A 50 0.98 11.81 -2.44
C PRO A 50 -0.53 12.12 -2.58
N SER A 51 -0.97 12.68 -3.72
CA SER A 51 -2.39 12.94 -3.98
C SER A 51 -3.18 11.68 -4.37
N ALA A 52 -2.51 10.55 -4.59
CA ALA A 52 -3.19 9.30 -4.89
C ALA A 52 -4.00 8.84 -3.66
N GLY A 53 -5.31 8.71 -3.83
CA GLY A 53 -6.18 8.28 -2.74
C GLY A 53 -5.81 6.87 -2.26
N PHE A 54 -5.78 6.68 -0.93
CA PHE A 54 -5.43 5.41 -0.29
C PHE A 54 -6.27 4.24 -0.80
N GLY A 55 -7.57 4.46 -1.04
CA GLY A 55 -8.46 3.43 -1.62
C GLY A 55 -8.01 2.97 -3.01
N ASN A 56 -7.54 3.88 -3.87
CA ASN A 56 -7.04 3.51 -5.21
C ASN A 56 -5.74 2.71 -5.11
N VAL A 57 -4.85 3.09 -4.17
CA VAL A 57 -3.63 2.32 -3.90
C VAL A 57 -3.97 0.89 -3.43
N ALA A 58 -4.94 0.74 -2.53
CA ALA A 58 -5.41 -0.57 -2.07
C ALA A 58 -6.01 -1.41 -3.22
N GLN A 59 -6.75 -0.80 -4.14
CA GLN A 59 -7.26 -1.50 -5.32
C GLN A 59 -6.15 -1.94 -6.27
N VAL A 60 -5.11 -1.13 -6.46
CA VAL A 60 -3.92 -1.53 -7.25
C VAL A 60 -3.20 -2.69 -6.58
N LEU A 61 -2.96 -2.64 -5.27
CA LEU A 61 -2.39 -3.75 -4.50
C LEU A 61 -3.22 -5.03 -4.65
N ARG A 62 -4.55 -4.92 -4.65
CA ARG A 62 -5.47 -6.05 -4.86
C ARG A 62 -5.36 -6.59 -6.29
N ALA A 63 -5.33 -5.72 -7.30
CA ALA A 63 -5.17 -6.09 -8.70
C ALA A 63 -3.82 -6.77 -8.99
N LEU A 64 -2.80 -6.45 -8.21
CA LEU A 64 -1.46 -7.07 -8.26
C LEU A 64 -1.34 -8.33 -7.37
N GLY A 65 -2.37 -8.65 -6.57
CA GLY A 65 -2.38 -9.85 -5.72
C GLY A 65 -1.51 -9.77 -4.45
N VAL A 66 -1.10 -8.57 -4.05
CA VAL A 66 -0.19 -8.35 -2.91
C VAL A 66 -0.84 -7.63 -1.72
N LEU A 67 -2.13 -7.28 -1.83
CA LEU A 67 -2.83 -6.55 -0.78
C LEU A 67 -2.78 -7.26 0.58
N ASP A 68 -3.03 -8.57 0.62
CA ASP A 68 -3.07 -9.32 1.88
C ASP A 68 -1.70 -9.37 2.55
N GLN A 69 -0.61 -9.40 1.77
CA GLN A 69 0.76 -9.31 2.30
C GLN A 69 1.02 -7.95 2.94
N VAL A 70 0.55 -6.86 2.31
CA VAL A 70 0.69 -5.50 2.86
C VAL A 70 -0.14 -5.34 4.14
N VAL A 71 -1.36 -5.87 4.16
CA VAL A 71 -2.21 -5.88 5.36
C VAL A 71 -1.55 -6.67 6.49
N GLY A 72 -0.97 -7.83 6.19
CA GLY A 72 -0.22 -8.61 7.17
C GLY A 72 1.05 -7.92 7.67
N ALA A 73 1.75 -7.17 6.81
CA ALA A 73 2.97 -6.46 7.18
C ALA A 73 2.74 -5.35 8.22
N VAL A 74 1.51 -4.80 8.29
CA VAL A 74 1.13 -3.80 9.29
C VAL A 74 0.39 -4.39 10.49
N ASP A 75 0.23 -5.72 10.55
CA ASP A 75 -0.34 -6.38 11.73
C ASP A 75 0.63 -6.27 12.91
N PRO A 76 0.25 -5.57 14.01
CA PRO A 76 1.11 -5.47 15.18
C PRO A 76 1.42 -6.83 15.79
N LEU A 77 0.53 -7.82 15.70
CA LEU A 77 0.76 -9.15 16.25
C LEU A 77 1.76 -9.97 15.41
N GLY A 78 1.97 -9.57 14.15
CA GLY A 78 3.06 -10.07 13.31
C GLY A 78 4.44 -9.63 13.80
N SER A 79 4.55 -8.54 14.57
CA SER A 79 5.81 -7.99 15.07
C SER A 79 6.15 -8.46 16.49
N ASP A 80 7.42 -8.75 16.76
CA ASP A 80 7.92 -9.06 18.11
C ASP A 80 7.60 -7.96 19.12
N ILE A 81 7.81 -6.70 18.73
CA ILE A 81 7.51 -5.54 19.59
C ILE A 81 6.01 -5.45 19.87
N GLY A 82 5.19 -5.69 18.84
CA GLY A 82 3.74 -5.65 19.00
C GLY A 82 3.23 -6.79 19.88
N ARG A 83 3.76 -8.01 19.76
CA ARG A 83 3.45 -9.13 20.66
C ARG A 83 3.90 -8.88 22.10
N LEU A 84 5.12 -8.37 22.31
CA LEU A 84 5.61 -8.00 23.64
C LEU A 84 4.74 -6.93 24.31
N ARG A 85 4.14 -6.03 23.52
CA ARG A 85 3.22 -4.99 23.99
C ARG A 85 1.74 -5.38 23.90
N ALA A 86 1.40 -6.58 23.41
CA ALA A 86 0.02 -7.00 23.19
C ALA A 86 -0.81 -7.11 24.48
N GLY A 87 -0.16 -7.33 25.63
CA GLY A 87 -0.79 -7.23 26.95
C GLY A 87 -1.45 -5.85 27.22
N HIS A 88 -1.01 -4.80 26.52
CA HIS A 88 -1.66 -3.48 26.54
C HIS A 88 -2.78 -3.32 25.50
N LEU A 89 -2.78 -4.08 24.40
CA LEU A 89 -3.84 -4.07 23.38
C LEU A 89 -5.15 -4.67 23.93
N ALA A 90 -5.06 -5.74 24.73
CA ALA A 90 -6.24 -6.35 25.37
C ALA A 90 -6.90 -5.46 26.45
N LYS A 91 -6.18 -4.46 26.98
CA LYS A 91 -6.65 -3.59 28.07
C LYS A 91 -7.43 -2.35 27.63
N LYS A 92 -7.68 -2.14 26.34
CA LYS A 92 -8.55 -1.03 25.90
C LYS A 92 -9.41 -1.43 24.70
N ARG A 93 -10.66 -1.80 24.97
CA ARG A 93 -11.76 -1.28 24.14
C ARG A 93 -11.83 0.22 24.42
N ALA A 94 -11.22 1.01 23.54
CA ALA A 94 -11.51 2.44 23.47
C ALA A 94 -12.69 2.61 22.50
N ARG A 95 -13.70 3.36 22.94
CA ARG A 95 -14.89 3.76 22.16
C ARG A 95 -14.50 4.52 20.89
#